data_AF-A0A9X8X992-F1
#
_entry.id   AF-A0A9X8X992-F1
#
_cell.length_a   1.000
_cell.length_b   1.000
_cell.length_c   1.000
_cell.angle_alpha   90.00
_cell.angle_beta   90.00
_cell.angle_gamma   90.00
#
_symmetry.space_group_name_H-M   'P 1'
#
loop_
_entity.id
_entity.type
_entity.pdbx_description
1 polymer ?
#
loop_
_entity_poly.entity_id
_entity_poly.type
_entity_poly.pdbx_seq_one_letter_code
_entity_poly.pdbx_strand_id
1 'polypeptide(L)'
;MGIVKFELFLYSVQFIFLILYSFPKARYKFQKLQTIVVLLYAFQLGTIGLTALIVSEIANNSIDVLTLTLASLLFLGAVIFHIVTTIDTFKQASKGVFSMDERSKSFFSNTKMNVLKGVMIYVPLLLVLIYFCNDYGFDALLMYVVGSILMYAVAIGAAEFQLLAYCRFKFPSFNKTWEQHKRETPRYQKKNKKSKSKRKA
;
A
#
# COMPACT_ATOMS: atom_id res chain seq x y z
N MET A 1 1.47 -14.76 -22.16
CA MET A 1 0.04 -15.11 -21.96
C MET A 1 -0.33 -15.44 -20.50
N GLY A 2 0.47 -16.21 -19.75
CA GLY A 2 0.13 -16.62 -18.37
C GLY A 2 0.05 -15.47 -17.35
N ILE A 3 1.00 -14.53 -17.37
CA ILE A 3 1.08 -13.42 -16.41
C ILE A 3 -0.12 -12.47 -16.49
N VAL A 4 -0.56 -12.12 -17.71
CA VAL A 4 -1.72 -11.24 -17.93
C VAL A 4 -3.01 -11.89 -17.41
N LYS A 5 -3.19 -13.19 -17.68
CA LYS A 5 -4.36 -13.93 -17.16
C LYS A 5 -4.37 -14.00 -15.64
N PHE A 6 -3.19 -14.17 -15.02
CA PHE A 6 -3.06 -14.21 -13.57
C PHE A 6 -3.36 -12.84 -12.93
N GLU A 7 -2.82 -11.75 -13.46
CA GLU A 7 -3.13 -10.39 -13.01
C GLU A 7 -4.63 -10.07 -13.13
N LEU A 8 -5.24 -10.41 -14.26
CA LEU A 8 -6.68 -10.22 -14.48
C LEU A 8 -7.53 -11.00 -13.45
N PHE A 9 -7.12 -12.23 -13.13
CA PHE A 9 -7.75 -13.02 -12.09
C PHE A 9 -7.66 -12.33 -10.72
N LEU A 10 -6.47 -11.84 -10.34
CA LEU A 10 -6.28 -11.12 -9.08
C LEU A 10 -7.12 -9.85 -9.00
N TYR A 11 -7.17 -9.03 -10.06
CA TYR A 11 -8.04 -7.85 -10.11
C TYR A 11 -9.53 -8.21 -9.99
N SER A 12 -9.95 -9.31 -10.61
CA SER A 12 -11.33 -9.79 -10.50
C SER A 12 -11.67 -10.19 -9.06
N VAL A 13 -10.75 -10.88 -8.38
CA VAL A 13 -10.88 -11.25 -6.96
C VAL A 13 -10.95 -10.00 -6.08
N GLN A 14 -10.13 -8.99 -6.34
CA GLN A 14 -10.16 -7.71 -5.61
C GLN A 14 -11.48 -6.97 -5.79
N PHE A 15 -12.03 -6.96 -7.00
CA PHE A 15 -13.33 -6.35 -7.26
C PHE A 15 -14.46 -7.02 -6.47
N ILE A 16 -14.44 -8.35 -6.37
CA ILE A 16 -15.38 -9.10 -5.52
C ILE A 16 -15.23 -8.69 -4.05
N PHE A 17 -14.00 -8.58 -3.54
CA PHE A 17 -13.76 -8.11 -2.18
C PHE A 17 -14.20 -6.66 -1.96
N LEU A 18 -14.03 -5.78 -2.94
CA LEU A 18 -14.52 -4.40 -2.88
C LEU A 18 -16.04 -4.36 -2.69
N ILE A 19 -16.79 -5.18 -3.45
CA ILE A 19 -18.25 -5.31 -3.29
C ILE A 19 -18.57 -5.84 -1.89
N LEU A 20 -17.90 -6.91 -1.44
CA LEU A 20 -18.12 -7.50 -0.11
C LEU A 20 -17.89 -6.46 1.00
N TYR A 21 -16.81 -5.69 0.92
CA TYR A 21 -16.45 -4.68 1.92
C TYR A 21 -17.25 -3.37 1.79
N SER A 22 -18.09 -3.21 0.76
CA SER A 22 -19.04 -2.11 0.70
C SER A 22 -20.10 -2.23 1.81
N PHE A 23 -20.41 -3.45 2.26
CA PHE A 23 -21.33 -3.70 3.37
C PHE A 23 -20.66 -3.45 4.74
N PRO A 24 -21.17 -2.54 5.59
CA PRO A 24 -20.56 -2.24 6.89
C PRO A 24 -20.39 -3.47 7.80
N LYS A 25 -21.42 -4.32 7.90
CA LYS A 25 -21.35 -5.53 8.73
C LYS A 25 -20.24 -6.48 8.28
N ALA A 26 -20.03 -6.62 6.97
CA ALA A 26 -18.97 -7.46 6.41
C ALA A 26 -17.57 -6.91 6.74
N ARG A 27 -17.37 -5.58 6.67
CA ARG A 27 -16.10 -4.94 7.09
C ARG A 27 -15.73 -5.28 8.52
N TYR A 28 -16.67 -5.14 9.45
CA TYR A 28 -16.40 -5.46 10.86
C TYR A 28 -16.26 -6.97 11.12
N LYS A 29 -16.96 -7.82 10.36
CA LYS A 29 -16.85 -9.28 10.49
C LYS A 29 -15.51 -9.81 9.97
N PHE A 30 -15.02 -9.29 8.85
CA PHE A 30 -13.87 -9.82 8.11
C PHE A 30 -12.64 -8.89 8.17
N GLN A 31 -12.41 -8.22 9.30
CA GLN A 31 -11.35 -7.22 9.46
C GLN A 31 -9.93 -7.72 9.17
N LYS A 32 -9.62 -8.97 9.54
CA LYS A 32 -8.31 -9.60 9.29
C LYS A 32 -8.09 -9.92 7.82
N LEU A 33 -9.12 -10.46 7.16
CA LEU A 33 -9.09 -10.72 5.72
C LEU A 33 -8.98 -9.41 4.95
N GLN A 34 -9.68 -8.36 5.39
CA GLN A 34 -9.61 -7.04 4.78
C GLN A 34 -8.18 -6.51 4.74
N THR A 35 -7.41 -6.67 5.82
CA THR A 35 -6.01 -6.22 5.83
C THR A 35 -5.11 -7.03 4.89
N ILE A 36 -5.37 -8.33 4.73
CA ILE A 36 -4.65 -9.14 3.73
C ILE A 36 -4.97 -8.64 2.31
N VAL A 37 -6.26 -8.41 2.02
CA VAL A 37 -6.69 -7.91 0.71
C VAL A 37 -6.06 -6.55 0.39
N VAL A 38 -5.98 -5.64 1.37
CA VAL A 38 -5.31 -4.34 1.20
C VAL A 38 -3.82 -4.51 0.90
N LEU A 39 -3.14 -5.44 1.56
CA LEU A 39 -1.72 -5.72 1.27
C LEU A 39 -1.49 -6.28 -0.13
N LEU A 40 -2.37 -7.19 -0.58
CA LEU A 40 -2.33 -7.70 -1.95
C LEU A 40 -2.57 -6.59 -2.98
N TYR A 41 -3.52 -5.70 -2.70
CA TYR A 41 -3.78 -4.53 -3.56
C TYR A 41 -2.61 -3.56 -3.60
N ALA A 42 -1.99 -3.28 -2.44
CA ALA A 42 -0.78 -2.46 -2.40
C ALA A 42 0.35 -3.11 -3.22
N PHE A 43 0.56 -4.43 -3.11
CA PHE A 43 1.57 -5.09 -3.92
C PHE A 43 1.30 -4.94 -5.43
N GLN A 44 0.09 -5.26 -5.90
CA GLN A 44 -0.27 -5.13 -7.32
C GLN A 44 -0.20 -3.69 -7.83
N LEU A 45 -0.65 -2.72 -7.03
CA LEU A 45 -0.54 -1.30 -7.38
C LEU A 45 0.92 -0.85 -7.45
N GLY A 46 1.77 -1.36 -6.56
CA GLY A 46 3.20 -1.07 -6.56
C GLY A 46 3.93 -1.66 -7.76
N THR A 47 3.46 -2.80 -8.28
CA THR A 47 4.09 -3.49 -9.42
C THR A 47 3.46 -3.16 -10.79
N ILE A 48 2.36 -2.41 -10.83
CA ILE A 48 1.60 -2.19 -12.07
C ILE A 48 2.44 -1.58 -13.21
N GLY A 49 3.35 -0.66 -12.90
CA GLY A 49 4.26 -0.06 -13.87
C GLY A 49 5.21 -1.10 -14.47
N LEU A 50 5.82 -1.93 -13.63
CA LEU A 50 6.72 -3.01 -14.08
C LEU A 50 5.96 -4.05 -14.93
N THR A 51 4.75 -4.42 -14.52
CA THR A 51 3.91 -5.34 -15.28
C THR A 51 3.54 -4.76 -16.65
N ALA A 52 3.18 -3.48 -16.72
CA ALA A 52 2.85 -2.81 -17.98
C ALA A 52 4.03 -2.81 -18.96
N LEU A 53 5.24 -2.54 -18.45
CA LEU A 53 6.47 -2.54 -19.24
C LEU A 53 6.79 -3.93 -19.79
N ILE A 54 6.81 -4.95 -18.93
CA ILE A 54 7.07 -6.34 -19.35
C ILE A 54 6.05 -6.80 -20.41
N VAL A 55 4.78 -6.46 -20.23
CA VAL A 55 3.72 -6.81 -21.20
C VAL A 55 3.94 -6.09 -22.53
N SER A 56 4.30 -4.81 -22.50
CA SER A 56 4.59 -4.03 -23.71
C SER A 56 5.80 -4.57 -24.49
N GLU A 57 6.90 -4.88 -23.79
CA GLU A 57 8.11 -5.43 -24.41
C GLU A 57 7.88 -6.84 -25.00
N ILE A 58 7.13 -7.70 -24.30
CA ILE A 58 6.72 -9.01 -24.84
C ILE A 58 5.87 -8.82 -26.10
N ALA A 59 4.91 -7.89 -26.09
CA ALA A 59 4.04 -7.65 -27.25
C ALA A 59 4.83 -7.16 -28.48
N ASN A 60 5.91 -6.41 -28.25
CA ASN A 60 6.76 -5.86 -29.30
C ASN A 60 7.94 -6.78 -29.70
N ASN A 61 8.06 -7.99 -29.11
CA ASN A 61 9.23 -8.89 -29.26
C ASN A 61 10.58 -8.18 -29.04
N SER A 62 10.60 -7.16 -28.20
CA SER A 62 11.71 -6.20 -28.08
C SER A 62 12.34 -6.23 -26.70
N ILE A 63 12.34 -7.39 -26.03
CA ILE A 63 12.92 -7.53 -24.69
C ILE A 63 14.43 -7.36 -24.81
N ASP A 64 14.87 -6.14 -24.56
CA ASP A 64 16.28 -5.83 -24.38
C ASP A 64 16.70 -6.20 -22.95
N VAL A 65 17.75 -7.02 -22.84
CA VAL A 65 18.25 -7.55 -21.56
C VAL A 65 18.70 -6.41 -20.64
N LEU A 66 19.24 -5.34 -21.21
CA LEU A 66 19.70 -4.18 -20.45
C LEU A 66 18.52 -3.42 -19.84
N THR A 67 17.46 -3.16 -20.61
CA THR A 67 16.21 -2.57 -20.11
C THR A 67 15.59 -3.38 -19.00
N LEU A 68 15.47 -4.69 -19.20
CA LEU A 68 14.92 -5.59 -18.19
C LEU A 68 15.76 -5.57 -16.92
N THR A 69 17.09 -5.48 -17.05
CA THR A 69 18.02 -5.37 -15.92
C THR A 69 17.82 -4.07 -15.16
N LEU A 70 17.74 -2.93 -15.86
CA LEU A 70 17.53 -1.61 -15.25
C LEU A 70 16.16 -1.49 -14.56
N ALA A 71 15.10 -2.02 -15.20
CA ALA A 71 13.76 -2.11 -14.61
C ALA A 71 13.74 -3.02 -13.37
N SER A 72 14.46 -4.14 -13.41
CA SER A 72 14.61 -5.05 -12.26
C SER A 72 15.36 -4.40 -11.10
N LEU A 73 16.38 -3.58 -11.40
CA LEU A 73 17.09 -2.79 -10.39
C LEU A 73 16.16 -1.75 -9.75
N LEU A 74 15.38 -0.99 -10.54
CA LEU A 74 14.38 -0.07 -10.02
C LEU A 74 13.43 -0.76 -9.02
N PHE A 75 12.93 -1.94 -9.38
CA PHE A 75 12.07 -2.75 -8.51
C PHE A 75 12.80 -3.24 -7.25
N LEU A 76 14.03 -3.73 -7.38
CA LEU A 76 14.85 -4.17 -6.24
C LEU A 76 15.07 -3.02 -5.24
N GLY A 77 15.34 -1.80 -5.74
CA GLY A 77 15.43 -0.60 -4.92
C GLY A 77 14.16 -0.33 -4.13
N ALA A 78 12.98 -0.49 -4.75
CA ALA A 78 11.69 -0.35 -4.08
C ALA A 78 11.45 -1.43 -3.02
N VAL A 79 11.87 -2.67 -3.26
CA VAL A 79 11.81 -3.76 -2.28
C VAL A 79 12.69 -3.46 -1.07
N ILE A 80 13.95 -3.04 -1.27
CA ILE A 80 14.86 -2.66 -0.19
C ILE A 80 14.28 -1.49 0.60
N PHE A 81 13.80 -0.48 -0.10
CA PHE A 81 13.16 0.68 0.51
C PHE A 81 11.95 0.26 1.37
N HIS A 82 11.05 -0.58 0.83
CA HIS A 82 9.91 -1.12 1.58
C HIS A 82 10.35 -1.83 2.86
N ILE A 83 11.33 -2.75 2.79
CA ILE A 83 11.85 -3.47 3.96
C ILE A 83 12.32 -2.50 5.05
N VAL A 84 13.14 -1.50 4.69
CA VAL A 84 13.63 -0.52 5.65
C VAL A 84 12.49 0.30 6.25
N THR A 85 11.54 0.75 5.43
CA THR A 85 10.36 1.49 5.92
C THR A 85 9.48 0.65 6.85
N THR A 86 9.35 -0.66 6.61
CA THR A 86 8.61 -1.59 7.48
C THR A 86 9.31 -1.77 8.82
N ILE A 87 10.62 -2.03 8.83
CA ILE A 87 11.40 -2.16 10.07
C ILE A 87 11.27 -0.88 10.91
N ASP A 88 11.44 0.28 10.27
CA ASP A 88 11.31 1.57 10.94
C ASP A 88 9.90 1.78 11.50
N THR A 89 8.87 1.49 10.72
CA THR A 89 7.45 1.60 11.12
C THR A 89 7.14 0.75 12.36
N PHE A 90 7.62 -0.50 12.42
CA PHE A 90 7.47 -1.36 13.59
C PHE A 90 8.27 -0.84 14.80
N LYS A 91 9.48 -0.33 14.59
CA LYS A 91 10.31 0.27 15.65
C LYS A 91 9.66 1.54 16.22
N GLN A 92 8.98 2.33 15.40
CA GLN A 92 8.24 3.50 15.86
C GLN A 92 6.99 3.11 16.66
N ALA A 93 6.31 2.04 16.23
CA ALA A 93 5.18 1.47 16.96
C ALA A 93 5.56 0.96 18.35
N SER A 94 6.70 0.27 18.48
CA SER A 94 7.16 -0.22 19.79
C SER A 94 7.56 0.91 20.75
N LYS A 95 7.93 2.08 20.22
CA LYS A 95 8.23 3.30 21.00
C LYS A 95 7.00 4.15 21.33
N GLY A 96 5.80 3.75 20.91
CA GLY A 96 4.56 4.50 21.18
C GLY A 96 4.38 5.78 20.35
N VAL A 97 5.12 5.96 19.25
CA VAL A 97 5.04 7.18 18.42
C VAL A 97 3.63 7.36 17.83
N PHE A 98 2.90 6.27 17.58
CA PHE A 98 1.54 6.31 17.02
C PHE A 98 0.44 6.68 18.03
N SER A 99 0.73 6.68 19.34
CA SER A 99 -0.25 7.07 20.37
C SER A 99 -0.21 8.55 20.73
N MET A 100 0.75 9.31 20.19
CA MET A 100 0.90 10.75 20.42
C MET A 100 0.38 11.55 19.21
N ASP A 101 0.08 12.84 19.39
CA ASP A 101 -0.33 13.76 18.32
C ASP A 101 0.76 13.98 17.23
N GLU A 102 1.88 13.27 17.32
CA GLU A 102 3.03 13.32 16.41
C GLU A 102 2.91 12.36 15.21
N ARG A 103 1.69 12.12 14.71
CA ARG A 103 1.44 11.19 13.60
C ARG A 103 2.28 11.52 12.35
N SER A 104 2.55 12.79 12.08
CA SER A 104 3.39 13.24 10.97
C SER A 104 4.87 12.83 11.13
N LYS A 105 5.40 12.83 12.37
CA LYS A 105 6.77 12.36 12.65
C LYS A 105 6.92 10.85 12.39
N SER A 106 5.83 10.09 12.53
CA SER A 106 5.83 8.65 12.23
C SER A 106 5.98 8.36 10.73
N PHE A 107 5.25 9.12 9.91
CA PHE A 107 5.28 9.01 8.46
C PHE A 107 6.62 9.48 7.88
N PHE A 108 7.20 10.54 8.43
CA PHE A 108 8.46 11.15 7.97
C PHE A 108 9.58 11.02 9.01
N SER A 109 9.82 9.80 9.49
CA SER A 109 10.93 9.55 10.41
C SER A 109 12.27 9.88 9.76
N ASN A 110 13.29 10.17 10.58
CA ASN A 110 14.64 10.41 10.08
C ASN A 110 15.15 9.24 9.25
N THR A 111 14.81 8.00 9.61
CA THR A 111 15.15 6.81 8.82
C THR A 111 14.51 6.88 7.43
N LYS A 112 13.19 7.06 7.35
CA LYS A 112 12.45 7.12 6.08
C LYS A 112 12.95 8.26 5.20
N MET A 113 13.22 9.42 5.79
CA MET A 113 13.78 10.58 5.08
C MET A 113 15.18 10.31 4.52
N ASN A 114 16.05 9.64 5.29
CA ASN A 114 17.40 9.32 4.83
C ASN A 114 17.39 8.32 3.67
N VAL A 115 16.56 7.27 3.73
CA VAL A 115 16.45 6.34 2.60
C VAL A 115 15.80 7.04 1.40
N LEU A 116 14.81 7.92 1.62
CA LEU A 116 14.21 8.71 0.54
C LEU A 116 15.23 9.58 -0.19
N LYS A 117 16.19 10.20 0.51
CA LYS A 117 17.30 10.93 -0.13
C LYS A 117 18.12 10.03 -1.06
N GLY A 118 18.40 8.79 -0.63
CA GLY A 118 19.07 7.80 -1.49
C GLY A 118 18.24 7.45 -2.73
N VAL A 119 16.93 7.24 -2.56
CA VAL A 119 15.99 6.99 -3.68
C VAL A 119 15.96 8.15 -4.67
N MET A 120 15.98 9.40 -4.18
CA MET A 120 16.01 10.61 -5.02
C MET A 120 17.28 10.76 -5.85
N ILE A 121 18.33 9.98 -5.58
CA ILE A 121 19.55 9.93 -6.41
C ILE A 121 19.50 8.67 -7.29
N TYR A 122 19.19 7.53 -6.69
CA TYR A 122 19.19 6.22 -7.34
C TYR A 122 18.19 6.11 -8.50
N VAL A 123 16.94 6.53 -8.27
CA VAL A 123 15.87 6.40 -9.26
C VAL A 123 16.15 7.28 -10.48
N PRO A 124 16.45 8.59 -10.35
CA PRO A 124 16.80 9.41 -11.51
C PRO A 124 18.00 8.89 -12.30
N LEU A 125 19.04 8.37 -11.62
CA LEU A 125 20.19 7.78 -12.28
C LEU A 125 19.78 6.61 -13.18
N LEU A 126 18.97 5.69 -12.67
CA LEU A 126 18.47 4.57 -13.47
C LEU A 126 17.53 5.01 -14.59
N LEU A 127 16.67 6.01 -14.36
CA LEU A 127 15.79 6.54 -15.39
C LEU A 127 16.57 7.20 -16.54
N VAL A 128 17.64 7.94 -16.22
CA VAL A 128 18.55 8.52 -17.21
C VAL A 128 19.24 7.42 -18.02
N LEU A 129 19.72 6.35 -17.36
CA LEU A 129 20.30 5.20 -18.06
C LEU A 129 19.29 4.51 -18.98
N ILE A 130 18.06 4.27 -18.51
CA ILE A 130 16.98 3.68 -19.32
C ILE A 130 16.70 4.54 -20.56
N TYR A 131 16.68 5.87 -20.41
CA TYR A 131 16.46 6.80 -21.51
C TYR A 131 17.56 6.71 -22.57
N PHE A 132 18.83 6.81 -22.16
CA PHE A 132 19.96 6.82 -23.09
C PHE A 132 20.25 5.46 -23.72
N CYS A 133 20.06 4.37 -22.97
CA CYS A 133 20.39 3.02 -23.45
C CYS A 133 19.39 2.47 -24.47
N ASN A 134 18.15 2.98 -24.49
CA ASN A 134 17.06 2.42 -25.30
C ASN A 134 16.50 3.36 -26.36
N ASP A 135 17.09 4.55 -26.50
CA ASP A 135 16.60 5.60 -27.41
C ASP A 135 15.09 5.82 -27.27
N TYR A 136 14.61 5.80 -26.02
CA TYR A 136 13.18 5.88 -25.74
C TYR A 136 12.63 7.28 -25.97
N GLY A 137 11.46 7.33 -26.61
CA GLY A 137 10.67 8.55 -26.68
C GLY A 137 10.26 9.07 -25.31
N PHE A 138 9.95 10.36 -25.24
CA PHE A 138 9.57 11.03 -23.99
C PHE A 138 8.36 10.37 -23.29
N ASP A 139 7.40 9.84 -24.05
CA ASP A 139 6.21 9.16 -23.51
C ASP A 139 6.57 7.90 -22.72
N ALA A 140 7.53 7.11 -23.20
CA ALA A 140 8.02 5.92 -22.50
C ALA A 140 8.73 6.32 -21.21
N LEU A 141 9.62 7.34 -21.26
CA LEU A 141 10.30 7.87 -20.08
C LEU A 141 9.29 8.36 -19.01
N LEU A 142 8.24 9.05 -19.43
CA LEU A 142 7.19 9.52 -18.52
C LEU A 142 6.50 8.35 -17.80
N MET A 143 6.25 7.24 -18.50
CA MET A 143 5.68 6.04 -17.90
C MET A 143 6.60 5.45 -16.81
N TYR A 144 7.91 5.38 -17.05
CA TYR A 144 8.87 4.94 -16.03
C TYR A 144 8.92 5.89 -14.83
N VAL A 145 8.88 7.20 -15.05
CA VAL A 145 8.85 8.22 -13.98
C VAL A 145 7.60 8.05 -13.11
N VAL A 146 6.42 8.03 -13.73
CA VAL A 146 5.14 7.90 -13.03
C VAL A 146 5.05 6.56 -12.31
N GLY A 147 5.47 5.47 -12.98
CA GLY A 147 5.52 4.13 -12.40
C GLY A 147 6.45 4.05 -11.19
N SER A 148 7.61 4.70 -11.25
CA SER A 148 8.56 4.76 -10.13
C SER A 148 7.99 5.54 -8.95
N ILE A 149 7.40 6.72 -9.19
CA ILE A 149 6.76 7.52 -8.13
C ILE A 149 5.67 6.69 -7.44
N LEU A 150 4.80 6.03 -8.21
CA LEU A 150 3.74 5.19 -7.68
C LEU A 150 4.29 4.02 -6.86
N MET A 151 5.29 3.31 -7.39
CA MET A 151 5.91 2.15 -6.75
C MET A 151 6.51 2.52 -5.37
N TYR A 152 7.29 3.59 -5.29
CA TYR A 152 7.90 4.01 -4.02
C TYR A 152 6.88 4.63 -3.06
N ALA A 153 5.87 5.37 -3.53
CA ALA A 153 4.80 5.86 -2.67
C ALA A 153 4.01 4.70 -2.02
N VAL A 154 3.68 3.69 -2.82
CA VAL A 154 3.00 2.48 -2.35
C VAL A 154 3.88 1.68 -1.38
N ALA A 155 5.19 1.60 -1.61
CA ALA A 155 6.13 0.95 -0.70
C ALA A 155 6.10 1.56 0.72
N ILE A 156 6.03 2.89 0.85
CA ILE A 156 5.88 3.56 2.16
C ILE A 156 4.53 3.20 2.78
N GLY A 157 3.43 3.36 2.04
CA GLY A 157 2.09 3.11 2.55
C GLY A 157 1.86 1.65 2.98
N ALA A 158 2.41 0.71 2.20
CA ALA A 158 2.33 -0.72 2.48
C ALA A 158 2.97 -1.09 3.82
N ALA A 159 4.04 -0.42 4.24
CA ALA A 159 4.69 -0.65 5.53
C ALA A 159 3.73 -0.38 6.71
N GLU A 160 2.91 0.65 6.63
CA GLU A 160 1.90 0.96 7.66
C GLU A 160 0.72 0.00 7.62
N PHE A 161 0.29 -0.41 6.42
CA PHE A 161 -0.73 -1.44 6.28
C PHE A 161 -0.26 -2.80 6.82
N GLN A 162 1.03 -3.13 6.69
CA GLN A 162 1.61 -4.33 7.29
C GLN A 162 1.58 -4.26 8.81
N LEU A 163 1.90 -3.10 9.40
CA LEU A 163 1.74 -2.89 10.83
C LEU A 163 0.28 -3.03 11.27
N LEU A 164 -0.67 -2.45 10.53
CA LEU A 164 -2.10 -2.57 10.83
C LEU A 164 -2.58 -4.02 10.75
N ALA A 165 -2.14 -4.76 9.72
CA ALA A 165 -2.41 -6.18 9.57
C ALA A 165 -1.89 -6.92 10.81
N TYR A 166 -0.62 -6.76 11.13
CA TYR A 166 0.00 -7.34 12.33
C TYR A 166 -0.80 -7.05 13.60
N CYS A 167 -1.17 -5.78 13.83
CA CYS A 167 -1.94 -5.38 15.00
C CYS A 167 -3.32 -6.05 15.05
N ARG A 168 -4.03 -6.15 13.92
CA ARG A 168 -5.34 -6.85 13.86
C ARG A 168 -5.22 -8.35 14.08
N PHE A 169 -4.13 -8.98 13.64
CA PHE A 169 -3.90 -10.41 13.87
C PHE A 169 -3.52 -10.69 15.32
N LYS A 170 -2.63 -9.87 15.90
CA LYS A 170 -2.07 -10.08 17.24
C LYS A 170 -2.97 -9.60 18.38
N PHE A 171 -3.63 -8.45 18.23
CA PHE A 171 -4.34 -7.79 19.33
C PHE A 171 -5.86 -7.79 19.10
N PRO A 172 -6.66 -8.42 19.99
CA PRO A 172 -8.11 -8.40 19.89
C PRO A 172 -8.70 -6.99 19.91
N SER A 173 -8.09 -6.05 20.64
CA SER A 173 -8.53 -4.65 20.74
C SER A 173 -8.56 -3.90 19.40
N PHE A 174 -7.79 -4.35 18.41
CA PHE A 174 -7.81 -3.79 17.05
C PHE A 174 -8.97 -4.33 16.20
N ASN A 175 -9.75 -5.27 16.70
CA ASN A 175 -10.93 -5.82 16.05
C ASN A 175 -12.19 -5.40 16.81
N LYS A 176 -13.01 -4.57 16.17
CA LYS A 176 -14.27 -4.10 16.77
C LYS A 176 -15.47 -4.77 16.13
N THR A 177 -16.51 -5.12 16.89
CA THR A 177 -17.75 -5.62 16.29
C THR A 177 -18.61 -4.48 15.75
N TRP A 178 -19.47 -4.78 14.77
CA TRP A 178 -20.46 -3.82 14.26
C TRP A 178 -21.36 -3.26 15.38
N GLU A 179 -21.78 -4.11 16.32
CA GLU A 179 -22.64 -3.69 17.43
C GLU A 179 -21.91 -2.78 18.43
N GLN A 180 -20.65 -3.08 18.76
CA GLN A 180 -19.83 -2.18 19.57
C GLN A 180 -19.66 -0.81 18.87
N HIS A 181 -19.37 -0.81 17.57
CA HIS A 181 -19.25 0.44 16.81
C HIS A 181 -20.54 1.26 16.82
N LYS A 182 -21.68 0.60 16.64
CA LYS A 182 -23.00 1.25 16.69
C LYS A 182 -23.30 1.83 18.07
N ARG A 183 -22.94 1.14 19.16
CA ARG A 183 -23.14 1.61 20.55
C ARG A 183 -22.30 2.85 20.88
N GLU A 184 -21.09 2.91 20.36
CA GLU A 184 -20.15 4.02 20.57
C GLU A 184 -20.41 5.22 19.63
N THR A 185 -21.29 5.06 18.64
CA THR A 185 -21.64 6.16 17.74
C THR A 185 -22.44 7.24 18.51
N PRO A 186 -22.11 8.54 18.39
CA PRO A 186 -22.76 9.63 19.14
C PRO A 186 -24.29 9.65 19.03
N ARG A 187 -24.82 9.23 17.87
CA ARG A 187 -26.25 9.13 17.60
C ARG A 187 -26.96 8.10 18.51
N TYR A 188 -26.34 6.95 18.76
CA TYR A 188 -26.90 5.92 19.64
C TYR A 188 -26.76 6.30 21.10
N GLN A 189 -25.62 6.90 21.49
CA GLN A 189 -25.42 7.44 22.84
C GLN A 189 -26.45 8.52 23.20
N LYS A 190 -26.73 9.47 22.29
CA LYS A 190 -27.79 10.48 22.47
C LYS A 190 -29.17 9.84 22.63
N LYS A 191 -29.49 8.80 21.85
CA LYS A 191 -30.77 8.08 21.95
C LYS A 191 -30.91 7.35 23.30
N ASN A 192 -29.84 6.69 23.77
CA ASN A 192 -29.83 6.04 25.08
C ASN A 192 -29.93 7.04 26.25
N LYS A 193 -29.25 8.20 26.17
CA LYS A 193 -29.40 9.26 27.18
C LYS A 193 -30.84 9.79 27.25
N LYS A 194 -31.47 10.05 26.11
CA LYS A 194 -32.89 10.48 26.04
C LYS A 194 -33.85 9.42 26.60
N SER A 195 -33.63 8.14 26.28
CA SER A 195 -34.44 7.02 26.82
C SER A 195 -34.32 6.90 28.34
N LYS A 196 -33.11 7.01 28.90
CA LYS A 196 -32.90 6.99 30.36
C LYS A 196 -33.53 8.19 31.06
N SER A 197 -33.50 9.37 30.44
CA SER A 197 -34.17 10.57 30.99
C SER A 197 -35.69 10.42 31.04
N LYS A 198 -36.31 9.82 30.02
CA LYS A 198 -37.76 9.58 29.98
C LYS A 198 -38.26 8.50 30.94
N ARG A 199 -37.38 7.60 31.39
CA ARG A 199 -37.73 6.50 32.29
C ARG A 199 -37.54 6.86 33.78
N LYS A 200 -37.00 8.05 34.05
CA LYS A 200 -36.77 8.61 35.39
C LYS A 200 -37.74 9.75 35.73
N ALA A 201 -38.57 10.15 34.78
CA ALA A 201 -39.69 11.06 34.95
C ALA A 201 -40.98 10.22 34.96
#